data_AF-A0A820PJR3-F1
#
_entry.id   AF-A0A820PJR3-F1
#
_cell.length_a   1.000
_cell.length_b   1.000
_cell.length_c   1.000
_cell.angle_alpha   90.00
_cell.angle_beta   90.00
_cell.angle_gamma   90.00
#
_symmetry.space_group_name_H-M   'P 1'
#
loop_
_entity.id
_entity.type
_entity.pdbx_description
1 polymer ?
#
loop_
_entity_poly.entity_id
_entity_poly.type
_entity_poly.pdbx_seq_one_letter_code
_entity_poly.pdbx_strand_id
1 'polypeptide(L)'
;MVGVILNLARPSVQEIDETLSKFAELYTNDITAKREITQFHENYSSDKAVWWYTRTSAVYRLLNQSFRTENNDTIFDFRFYIADLYHCLAILHRHQNTTPRSNKSVVHLFHDPELINLIDLSSNIGGLVSFNSFLSASQLHHDRYSKCKKDILVEIVNLDGGKESAMPFANVSQSSSTGDDRETLFSWHTPFVVQSVQKSESDYSSVKLQLITKEELNEALNEIARPFIGTLCDPERLLGLGRELERNGDNKKAVTYYKELFKIVLSNDQYHIVDIYERLDQLYKE
;
A
#
# COMPACT_ATOMS: atom_id res chain seq x y z
N MET A 1 1.43 -9.41 -3.08
CA MET A 1 0.18 -9.12 -2.34
C MET A 1 -0.74 -8.14 -3.09
N VAL A 2 -0.29 -6.95 -3.50
CA VAL A 2 -1.11 -5.96 -4.26
C VAL A 2 -1.84 -6.59 -5.44
N GLY A 3 -1.11 -7.27 -6.34
CA GLY A 3 -1.71 -7.93 -7.50
C GLY A 3 -2.76 -8.98 -7.14
N VAL A 4 -2.67 -9.62 -5.98
CA VAL A 4 -3.71 -10.55 -5.51
C VAL A 4 -4.94 -9.77 -5.06
N ILE A 5 -4.78 -8.79 -4.17
CA ILE A 5 -5.88 -7.95 -3.66
C ILE A 5 -6.64 -7.27 -4.81
N LEU A 6 -5.95 -6.75 -5.83
CA LEU A 6 -6.57 -6.11 -7.00
C LEU A 6 -7.37 -7.06 -7.88
N ASN A 7 -7.03 -8.35 -7.87
CA ASN A 7 -7.73 -9.38 -8.64
C ASN A 7 -8.76 -10.14 -7.81
N LEU A 8 -8.85 -9.89 -6.49
CA LEU A 8 -9.90 -10.48 -5.67
C LEU A 8 -11.27 -9.97 -6.12
N ALA A 9 -12.25 -10.86 -6.11
CA ALA A 9 -13.63 -10.47 -6.32
C ALA A 9 -14.04 -9.38 -5.30
N ARG A 10 -14.67 -8.33 -5.82
CA ARG A 10 -15.27 -7.30 -4.98
C ARG A 10 -16.32 -7.96 -4.07
N PRO A 11 -16.27 -7.73 -2.74
CA PRO A 11 -17.33 -8.20 -1.85
C PRO A 11 -18.69 -7.65 -2.27
N SER A 12 -19.73 -8.42 -1.96
CA SER A 12 -21.12 -7.98 -2.11
C SER A 12 -21.43 -6.78 -1.22
N VAL A 13 -22.50 -6.05 -1.52
CA VAL A 13 -22.96 -4.91 -0.69
C VAL A 13 -23.18 -5.35 0.75
N GLN A 14 -23.81 -6.51 0.95
CA GLN A 14 -24.04 -7.07 2.28
C GLN A 14 -22.72 -7.34 3.03
N GLU A 15 -21.72 -7.93 2.37
CA GLU A 15 -20.41 -8.19 3.00
C GLU A 15 -19.67 -6.89 3.36
N ILE A 16 -19.82 -5.85 2.53
CA ILE A 16 -19.29 -4.51 2.84
C ILE A 16 -20.03 -3.92 4.06
N ASP A 17 -21.35 -4.00 4.11
CA ASP A 17 -22.16 -3.48 5.23
C ASP A 17 -21.82 -4.16 6.56
N GLU A 18 -21.69 -5.49 6.55
CA GLU A 18 -21.28 -6.29 7.71
C GLU A 18 -19.87 -5.90 8.18
N THR A 19 -18.94 -5.74 7.23
CA THR A 19 -17.56 -5.32 7.49
C THR A 19 -17.50 -3.95 8.15
N LEU A 20 -18.21 -2.96 7.60
CA LEU A 20 -18.19 -1.59 8.11
C LEU A 20 -18.89 -1.48 9.47
N SER A 21 -19.94 -2.27 9.70
CA SER A 21 -20.60 -2.38 11.00
C SER A 21 -19.64 -2.93 12.06
N LYS A 22 -18.91 -4.01 11.74
CA LYS A 22 -17.87 -4.59 12.61
C LYS A 22 -16.78 -3.57 12.94
N PHE A 23 -16.31 -2.80 11.96
CA PHE A 23 -15.31 -1.76 12.22
C PHE A 23 -15.83 -0.66 13.14
N ALA A 24 -17.08 -0.24 13.00
CA ALA A 24 -17.69 0.74 13.89
C ALA A 24 -17.78 0.24 15.35
N GLU A 25 -17.95 -1.06 15.55
CA GLU A 25 -17.97 -1.70 16.88
C GLU A 25 -16.59 -1.73 17.55
N LEU A 26 -15.49 -1.73 16.79
CA LEU A 26 -14.13 -1.63 17.36
C LEU A 26 -13.90 -0.32 18.13
N TYR A 27 -14.69 0.72 17.85
CA TYR A 27 -14.58 2.05 18.44
C TYR A 27 -15.72 2.36 19.44
N THR A 28 -16.18 1.36 20.21
CA THR A 28 -17.25 1.55 21.22
C THR A 28 -17.00 2.72 22.18
N ASN A 29 -15.75 2.94 22.57
CA ASN A 29 -15.36 4.02 23.50
C ASN A 29 -14.91 5.31 22.79
N ASP A 30 -14.77 5.31 21.47
CA ASP A 30 -14.40 6.48 20.67
C ASP A 30 -15.57 6.87 19.75
N ILE A 31 -16.48 7.69 20.30
CA ILE A 31 -17.68 8.15 19.61
C ILE A 31 -17.34 8.88 18.30
N THR A 32 -16.21 9.59 18.28
CA THR A 32 -15.76 10.32 17.08
C THR A 32 -15.36 9.34 15.98
N ALA A 33 -14.49 8.37 16.30
CA ALA A 33 -14.06 7.37 15.33
C ALA A 33 -15.22 6.51 14.82
N LYS A 34 -16.14 6.13 15.71
CA LYS A 34 -17.35 5.41 15.34
C LYS A 34 -18.20 6.22 14.34
N ARG A 35 -18.41 7.51 14.61
CA ARG A 35 -19.14 8.41 13.69
C ARG A 35 -18.42 8.55 12.34
N GLU A 36 -17.09 8.61 12.33
CA GLU A 36 -16.31 8.67 11.09
C GLU A 36 -16.50 7.42 10.23
N ILE A 37 -16.56 6.24 10.84
CA ILE A 37 -16.82 4.97 10.12
C ILE A 37 -18.26 4.93 9.61
N THR A 38 -19.25 5.34 10.41
CA THR A 38 -20.65 5.45 9.95
C THR A 38 -20.78 6.42 8.77
N GLN A 39 -20.09 7.56 8.82
CA GLN A 39 -20.08 8.51 7.70
C GLN A 39 -19.45 7.91 6.44
N PHE A 40 -18.36 7.16 6.59
CA PHE A 40 -17.77 6.42 5.47
C PHE A 40 -18.78 5.42 4.91
N HIS A 41 -19.41 4.62 5.76
CA HIS A 41 -20.41 3.64 5.36
C HIS A 41 -21.56 4.25 4.54
N GLU A 42 -22.13 5.36 5.01
CA GLU A 42 -23.29 5.99 4.37
C GLU A 42 -22.95 6.76 3.08
N ASN A 43 -21.73 7.30 2.97
CA ASN A 43 -21.38 8.28 1.94
C ASN A 43 -20.22 7.85 1.03
N TYR A 44 -19.69 6.65 1.22
CA TYR A 44 -18.61 6.13 0.40
C TYR A 44 -19.08 5.78 -1.01
N SER A 45 -18.27 6.17 -1.98
CA SER A 45 -18.35 5.76 -3.37
C SER A 45 -16.93 5.57 -3.91
N SER A 46 -16.75 4.68 -4.88
CA SER A 46 -15.41 4.31 -5.38
C SER A 46 -14.63 5.50 -5.94
N ASP A 47 -15.32 6.46 -6.57
CA ASP A 47 -14.75 7.70 -7.10
C ASP A 47 -14.23 8.65 -6.00
N LYS A 48 -14.68 8.48 -4.75
CA LYS A 48 -14.23 9.25 -3.59
C LYS A 48 -13.16 8.56 -2.76
N ALA A 49 -12.58 7.46 -3.25
CA ALA A 49 -11.63 6.67 -2.47
C ALA A 49 -10.42 7.51 -1.98
N VAL A 50 -9.84 8.34 -2.87
CA VAL A 50 -8.73 9.25 -2.53
C VAL A 50 -9.15 10.29 -1.48
N TRP A 51 -10.36 10.83 -1.60
CA TRP A 51 -10.89 11.82 -0.65
C TRP A 51 -11.00 11.24 0.75
N TRP A 52 -11.54 10.02 0.87
CA TRP A 52 -11.65 9.33 2.16
C TRP A 52 -10.29 8.94 2.74
N TYR A 53 -9.31 8.60 1.89
CA TYR A 53 -7.99 8.21 2.36
C TYR A 53 -7.21 9.40 2.88
N THR A 54 -7.24 10.52 2.18
CA THR A 54 -6.56 11.77 2.58
C THR A 54 -7.25 12.48 3.75
N ARG A 55 -8.45 12.04 4.13
CA ARG A 55 -9.14 12.53 5.33
C ARG A 55 -8.57 11.84 6.56
N THR A 56 -7.98 12.63 7.47
CA THR A 56 -7.51 12.16 8.79
C THR A 56 -8.66 11.64 9.65
N SER A 57 -9.11 10.42 9.34
CA SER A 57 -10.31 9.77 9.87
C SER A 57 -9.98 8.39 10.42
N ALA A 58 -10.92 7.79 11.14
CA ALA A 58 -10.81 6.43 11.64
C ALA A 58 -10.55 5.41 10.52
N VAL A 59 -11.11 5.62 9.33
CA VAL A 59 -10.88 4.76 8.16
C VAL A 59 -9.43 4.80 7.72
N TYR A 60 -8.85 6.00 7.59
CA TYR A 60 -7.43 6.18 7.29
C TYR A 60 -6.55 5.51 8.35
N ARG A 61 -6.86 5.72 9.64
CA ARG A 61 -6.08 5.15 10.76
C ARG A 61 -6.16 3.62 10.76
N LEU A 62 -7.36 3.06 10.62
CA LEU A 62 -7.62 1.62 10.63
C LEU A 62 -6.91 0.93 9.47
N LEU A 63 -7.03 1.47 8.26
CA LEU A 63 -6.36 0.89 7.08
C LEU A 63 -4.83 0.95 7.23
N ASN A 64 -4.26 2.10 7.60
CA ASN A 64 -2.80 2.19 7.77
C ASN A 64 -2.28 1.38 8.95
N GLN A 65 -3.05 1.24 10.03
CA GLN A 65 -2.71 0.32 11.10
C GLN A 65 -2.71 -1.11 10.59
N SER A 66 -3.71 -1.53 9.82
CA SER A 66 -3.79 -2.89 9.28
C SER A 66 -2.59 -3.23 8.40
N PHE A 67 -2.11 -2.29 7.58
CA PHE A 67 -0.90 -2.53 6.80
C PHE A 67 0.35 -2.61 7.69
N ARG A 68 0.51 -1.69 8.66
CA ARG A 68 1.67 -1.71 9.59
C ARG A 68 1.75 -2.97 10.44
N THR A 69 0.61 -3.52 10.87
CA THR A 69 0.56 -4.74 11.67
C THR A 69 0.36 -6.00 10.83
N GLU A 70 0.38 -5.89 9.50
CA GLU A 70 0.10 -7.00 8.58
C GLU A 70 -1.19 -7.76 8.93
N ASN A 71 -2.22 -7.02 9.37
CA ASN A 71 -3.51 -7.61 9.73
C ASN A 71 -4.26 -8.01 8.47
N ASN A 72 -3.96 -9.22 8.04
CA ASN A 72 -4.44 -9.87 6.83
C ASN A 72 -5.97 -9.92 6.75
N ASP A 73 -6.67 -10.16 7.86
CA ASP A 73 -8.13 -10.15 7.91
C ASP A 73 -8.69 -8.76 7.57
N THR A 74 -8.16 -7.71 8.21
CA THR A 74 -8.61 -6.34 8.00
C THR A 74 -8.27 -5.87 6.58
N ILE A 75 -7.11 -6.25 6.05
CA ILE A 75 -6.70 -5.98 4.66
C ILE A 75 -7.66 -6.67 3.68
N PHE A 76 -8.03 -7.92 3.94
CA PHE A 76 -8.98 -8.66 3.11
C PHE A 76 -10.39 -8.06 3.18
N ASP A 77 -10.83 -7.65 4.36
CA ASP A 77 -12.13 -7.01 4.57
C ASP A 77 -12.18 -5.63 3.88
N PHE A 78 -11.09 -4.85 3.92
CA PHE A 78 -10.94 -3.58 3.19
C PHE A 78 -10.56 -3.71 1.71
N ARG A 79 -10.46 -4.93 1.14
CA ARG A 79 -9.97 -5.14 -0.24
C ARG A 79 -10.72 -4.32 -1.29
N PHE A 80 -12.02 -4.08 -1.10
CA PHE A 80 -12.82 -3.25 -2.01
C PHE A 80 -12.30 -1.82 -2.05
N TYR A 81 -11.99 -1.25 -0.88
CA TYR A 81 -11.53 0.12 -0.75
C TYR A 81 -10.08 0.27 -1.22
N ILE A 82 -9.23 -0.72 -0.93
CA ILE A 82 -7.83 -0.75 -1.40
C ILE A 82 -7.79 -0.78 -2.93
N ALA A 83 -8.63 -1.62 -3.56
CA ALA A 83 -8.74 -1.70 -5.01
C ALA A 83 -9.26 -0.39 -5.63
N ASP A 84 -10.30 0.22 -5.04
CA ASP A 84 -10.84 1.49 -5.52
C ASP A 84 -9.81 2.62 -5.40
N LEU A 85 -9.08 2.69 -4.28
CA LEU A 85 -8.01 3.67 -4.07
C LEU A 85 -6.89 3.50 -5.11
N TYR A 86 -6.46 2.27 -5.35
CA TYR A 86 -5.47 1.96 -6.38
C TYR A 86 -5.94 2.37 -7.79
N HIS A 87 -7.18 2.04 -8.16
CA HIS A 87 -7.72 2.38 -9.48
C HIS A 87 -7.87 3.89 -9.67
N CYS A 88 -8.37 4.61 -8.66
CA CYS A 88 -8.41 6.06 -8.67
C CYS A 88 -7.01 6.65 -8.86
N LEU A 89 -6.00 6.15 -8.14
CA LEU A 89 -4.61 6.58 -8.34
C LEU A 89 -4.07 6.22 -9.72
N ALA A 90 -4.40 5.06 -10.28
CA ALA A 90 -3.98 4.68 -11.63
C ALA A 90 -4.58 5.59 -12.71
N ILE A 91 -5.83 6.02 -12.53
CA ILE A 91 -6.48 7.00 -13.41
C ILE A 91 -5.78 8.35 -13.30
N LEU A 92 -5.59 8.86 -12.08
CA LEU A 92 -4.89 10.14 -11.85
C LEU A 92 -3.45 10.11 -12.36
N HIS A 93 -2.73 9.01 -12.13
CA HIS A 93 -1.36 8.77 -12.62
C HIS A 93 -1.28 8.87 -14.15
N ARG A 94 -2.23 8.26 -14.87
CA ARG A 94 -2.31 8.39 -16.33
C ARG A 94 -2.54 9.83 -16.75
N HIS A 95 -3.49 10.52 -16.11
CA HIS A 95 -3.80 11.91 -16.44
C HIS A 95 -2.58 12.83 -16.25
N GLN A 96 -1.90 12.75 -15.12
CA GLN A 96 -0.73 13.61 -14.85
C GLN A 96 0.46 13.35 -15.77
N ASN A 97 0.54 12.18 -16.41
CA ASN A 97 1.63 11.84 -17.34
C ASN A 97 1.32 12.26 -18.78
N THR A 98 0.11 12.77 -19.07
CA THR A 98 -0.24 13.32 -20.39
C THR A 98 0.25 14.75 -20.59
N THR A 99 0.59 15.46 -19.51
CA THR A 99 1.13 16.82 -19.55
C THR A 99 2.64 16.80 -19.32
N PRO A 100 3.45 17.53 -20.13
CA PRO A 100 4.88 17.64 -19.88
C PRO A 100 5.14 18.25 -18.50
N ARG A 101 5.80 17.52 -17.61
CA ARG A 101 6.27 18.08 -16.33
C ARG A 101 7.48 18.97 -16.56
N SER A 102 7.36 20.25 -16.20
CA SER A 102 8.52 21.11 -16.02
C SER A 102 9.09 20.89 -14.62
N ASN A 103 10.32 20.42 -14.57
CA ASN A 103 11.20 20.27 -13.41
C ASN A 103 11.04 19.02 -12.53
N LYS A 104 12.23 18.48 -12.20
CA LYS A 104 12.57 17.48 -11.19
C LYS A 104 11.71 17.67 -9.94
N SER A 105 10.56 17.01 -9.93
CA SER A 105 9.64 17.12 -8.80
C SER A 105 10.21 16.27 -7.65
N VAL A 106 10.42 16.90 -6.50
CA VAL A 106 10.84 16.27 -5.25
C VAL A 106 9.72 16.47 -4.24
N VAL A 107 9.33 15.39 -3.56
CA VAL A 107 8.35 15.44 -2.48
C VAL A 107 8.96 14.93 -1.19
N HIS A 108 8.40 15.38 -0.09
CA HIS A 108 8.91 15.12 1.24
C HIS A 108 7.79 14.58 2.12
N LEU A 109 8.14 13.65 2.99
CA LEU A 109 7.28 13.24 4.10
C LEU A 109 8.11 13.11 5.37
N PHE A 110 7.46 13.32 6.51
CA PHE A 110 8.03 12.98 7.80
C PHE A 110 7.50 11.64 8.24
N HIS A 111 8.40 10.79 8.74
CA HIS A 111 8.01 9.56 9.38
C HIS A 111 8.49 9.52 10.83
N ASP A 112 7.68 8.88 11.66
CA ASP A 112 8.03 8.60 13.04
C ASP A 112 9.27 7.68 13.06
N PRO A 113 10.29 7.95 13.88
CA PRO A 113 11.46 7.09 14.03
C PRO A 113 11.14 5.63 14.36
N GLU A 114 10.00 5.35 14.99
CA GLU A 114 9.56 3.99 15.31
C GLU A 114 9.05 3.23 14.07
N LEU A 115 8.69 3.95 12.99
CA LEU A 115 8.12 3.37 11.77
C LEU A 115 9.16 3.12 10.67
N ILE A 116 10.37 3.68 10.77
CA ILE A 116 11.47 3.43 9.84
C ILE A 116 12.72 2.99 10.59
N ASN A 117 13.18 1.77 10.29
CA ASN A 117 14.47 1.33 10.75
C ASN A 117 15.60 1.90 9.88
N LEU A 118 16.23 2.99 10.35
CA LEU A 118 17.36 3.61 9.68
C LEU A 118 18.57 2.68 9.56
N ILE A 119 18.73 1.67 10.43
CA ILE A 119 19.84 0.72 10.33
C ILE A 119 19.65 -0.16 9.10
N ASP A 120 18.45 -0.71 8.92
CA ASP A 120 18.12 -1.56 7.77
C ASP A 120 18.19 -0.79 6.45
N LEU A 121 17.75 0.47 6.44
CA LEU A 121 17.91 1.32 5.25
C LEU A 121 19.38 1.66 4.98
N SER A 122 20.19 1.88 6.02
CA SER A 122 21.61 2.20 5.85
C SER A 122 22.39 1.01 5.28
N SER A 123 22.04 -0.21 5.65
CA SER A 123 22.66 -1.43 5.11
C SER A 123 22.14 -1.79 3.71
N ASN A 124 21.01 -1.22 3.30
CA ASN A 124 20.37 -1.45 1.99
C ASN A 124 20.52 -0.27 1.02
N ILE A 125 21.55 0.57 1.17
CA ILE A 125 21.84 1.65 0.21
C ILE A 125 22.16 1.03 -1.17
N GLY A 126 21.54 1.57 -2.21
CA GLY A 126 21.55 1.03 -3.57
C GLY A 126 20.54 -0.09 -3.80
N GLY A 127 19.94 -0.63 -2.74
CA GLY A 127 18.92 -1.68 -2.80
C GLY A 127 17.49 -1.15 -2.89
N LEU A 128 16.57 -2.08 -3.17
CA LEU A 128 15.13 -1.80 -3.25
C LEU A 128 14.49 -1.81 -1.86
N VAL A 129 13.56 -0.89 -1.65
CA VAL A 129 12.66 -0.85 -0.50
C VAL A 129 11.23 -0.56 -0.98
N SER A 130 10.23 -1.03 -0.24
CA SER A 130 8.84 -0.61 -0.42
C SER A 130 8.19 -0.47 0.95
N PHE A 131 7.13 0.32 1.03
CA PHE A 131 6.39 0.52 2.27
C PHE A 131 5.07 -0.24 2.22
N ASN A 132 4.72 -0.82 3.37
CA ASN A 132 3.44 -1.47 3.59
C ASN A 132 2.39 -0.40 3.97
N SER A 133 2.13 0.54 3.08
CA SER A 133 1.05 1.55 3.14
C SER A 133 1.01 2.37 1.85
N PHE A 134 -0.07 3.14 1.63
CA PHE A 134 -0.02 4.23 0.66
C PHE A 134 0.70 5.42 1.31
N LEU A 135 1.74 5.92 0.66
CA LEU A 135 2.54 7.02 1.19
C LEU A 135 1.98 8.35 0.71
N SER A 136 1.58 9.21 1.64
CA SER A 136 1.30 10.61 1.35
C SER A 136 2.56 11.44 1.57
N ALA A 137 2.97 12.18 0.55
CA ALA A 137 4.10 13.10 0.58
C ALA A 137 3.67 14.47 0.05
N SER A 138 4.33 15.54 0.47
CA SER A 138 4.01 16.89 0.02
C SER A 138 5.26 17.63 -0.44
N GLN A 139 5.09 18.58 -1.35
CA GLN A 139 6.15 19.56 -1.64
C GLN A 139 6.25 20.55 -0.47
N LEU A 140 7.10 20.24 0.50
CA LEU A 140 7.29 21.07 1.68
C LEU A 140 8.15 22.31 1.40
N HIS A 141 7.77 23.45 2.00
CA HIS A 141 8.68 24.59 2.17
C HIS A 141 9.59 24.38 3.37
N HIS A 142 10.79 24.98 3.30
CA HIS A 142 11.84 24.78 4.30
C HIS A 142 11.40 25.11 5.74
N ASP A 143 10.47 26.04 5.90
CA ASP A 143 9.99 26.49 7.19
C ASP A 143 9.25 25.40 7.99
N ARG A 144 8.70 24.38 7.31
CA ARG A 144 8.01 23.26 7.98
C ARG A 144 8.97 22.24 8.59
N TYR A 145 10.25 22.17 8.18
CA TYR A 145 11.22 21.23 8.77
C TYR A 145 11.52 21.52 10.25
N SER A 146 11.46 22.80 10.64
CA SER A 146 11.80 23.25 11.99
C SER A 146 10.93 22.66 13.11
N LYS A 147 9.72 22.18 12.81
CA LYS A 147 8.76 21.62 13.79
C LYS A 147 8.92 20.11 14.01
N CYS A 148 9.70 19.43 13.17
CA CYS A 148 9.78 17.97 13.10
C CYS A 148 11.19 17.44 13.46
N LYS A 149 11.91 18.12 14.35
CA LYS A 149 13.34 17.84 14.66
C LYS A 149 13.64 16.42 15.17
N LYS A 150 12.62 15.67 15.59
CA LYS A 150 12.77 14.27 16.04
C LYS A 150 12.32 13.25 14.98
N ASP A 151 11.73 13.71 13.88
CA ASP A 151 11.20 12.84 12.84
C ASP A 151 12.28 12.50 11.83
N ILE A 152 12.00 11.51 10.98
CA ILE A 152 12.83 11.17 9.83
C ILE A 152 12.27 11.90 8.62
N LEU A 153 13.08 12.74 7.97
CA LEU A 153 12.76 13.32 6.69
C LEU A 153 13.01 12.32 5.57
N VAL A 154 11.98 11.94 4.84
CA VAL A 154 12.11 11.15 3.62
C VAL A 154 11.95 12.07 2.41
N GLU A 155 12.99 12.15 1.59
CA GLU A 155 13.00 12.85 0.30
C GLU A 155 12.78 11.83 -0.82
N ILE A 156 11.71 11.99 -1.59
CA ILE A 156 11.44 11.14 -2.77
C ILE A 156 11.73 11.95 -4.03
N VAL A 157 12.65 11.45 -4.84
CA VAL A 157 13.08 12.06 -6.10
C VAL A 157 12.68 11.22 -7.32
N ASN A 158 12.93 11.77 -8.51
CA ASN A 158 12.66 11.12 -9.80
C ASN A 158 11.17 10.88 -10.07
N LEU A 159 10.31 11.80 -9.63
CA LEU A 159 8.86 11.75 -9.89
C LEU A 159 8.50 12.04 -11.35
N ASP A 160 9.48 12.45 -12.16
CA ASP A 160 9.35 12.60 -13.61
C ASP A 160 9.65 11.27 -14.33
N GLY A 161 9.89 10.20 -13.55
CA GLY A 161 10.48 8.91 -13.93
C GLY A 161 9.81 8.22 -15.12
N GLY A 162 10.16 8.68 -16.32
CA GLY A 162 9.74 8.09 -17.59
C GLY A 162 8.23 7.99 -17.75
N LYS A 163 7.78 7.47 -18.89
CA LYS A 163 6.35 7.31 -19.17
C LYS A 163 5.69 6.20 -18.31
N GLU A 164 6.46 5.42 -17.54
CA GLU A 164 5.99 4.18 -16.89
C GLU A 164 6.67 3.93 -15.52
N SER A 165 6.23 4.63 -14.47
CA SER A 165 6.51 4.22 -13.08
C SER A 165 6.04 2.79 -12.81
N ALA A 166 6.77 2.06 -11.97
CA ALA A 166 6.46 0.67 -11.61
C ALA A 166 5.08 0.52 -10.95
N MET A 167 4.69 1.49 -10.12
CA MET A 167 3.39 1.56 -9.46
C MET A 167 2.73 2.93 -9.68
N PRO A 168 1.40 3.02 -9.64
CA PRO A 168 0.71 4.30 -9.71
C PRO A 168 1.08 5.24 -8.57
N PHE A 169 1.28 6.50 -8.91
CA PHE A 169 1.33 7.61 -7.96
C PHE A 169 0.70 8.82 -8.63
N ALA A 170 0.12 9.71 -7.83
CA ALA A 170 -0.43 10.94 -8.38
C ALA A 170 -0.38 12.11 -7.41
N ASN A 171 -0.29 13.33 -7.95
CA ASN A 171 -0.76 14.49 -7.21
C ASN A 171 -2.28 14.34 -7.02
N VAL A 172 -2.71 14.36 -5.76
CA VAL A 172 -4.11 14.10 -5.37
C VAL A 172 -4.83 15.34 -4.89
N SER A 173 -4.24 16.51 -5.04
CA SER A 173 -4.74 17.76 -4.47
C SER A 173 -6.18 18.11 -4.84
N GLN A 174 -6.57 17.85 -6.09
CA GLN A 174 -7.94 18.10 -6.57
C GLN A 174 -8.96 17.07 -6.07
N SER A 175 -8.49 15.97 -5.50
CA SER A 175 -9.32 14.87 -5.00
C SER A 175 -9.13 14.64 -3.49
N SER A 176 -8.28 15.42 -2.82
CA SER A 176 -7.99 15.27 -1.40
C SER A 176 -9.03 16.00 -0.56
N SER A 177 -9.24 15.53 0.68
CA SER A 177 -10.15 16.21 1.61
C SER A 177 -9.55 17.46 2.25
N THR A 178 -8.22 17.57 2.23
CA THR A 178 -7.46 18.68 2.84
C THR A 178 -7.39 19.90 1.93
N GLY A 179 -7.54 19.70 0.61
CA GLY A 179 -7.29 20.75 -0.39
C GLY A 179 -5.82 21.20 -0.42
N ASP A 180 -4.88 20.39 0.08
CA ASP A 180 -3.46 20.70 -0.05
C ASP A 180 -3.02 20.49 -1.51
N ASP A 181 -2.78 21.59 -2.21
CA ASP A 181 -2.37 21.68 -3.62
C ASP A 181 -1.05 20.95 -3.97
N ARG A 182 -0.40 20.34 -2.97
CA ARG A 182 0.92 19.71 -3.12
C ARG A 182 1.00 18.26 -2.66
N GLU A 183 -0.11 17.66 -2.27
CA GLU A 183 -0.14 16.25 -1.82
C GLU A 183 0.04 15.29 -3.00
N THR A 184 1.05 14.43 -2.91
CA THR A 184 1.33 13.31 -3.81
C THR A 184 1.14 12.01 -3.04
N LEU A 185 0.26 11.14 -3.55
CA LEU A 185 -0.02 9.84 -2.96
C LEU A 185 0.60 8.74 -3.82
N PHE A 186 1.41 7.90 -3.20
CA PHE A 186 2.00 6.71 -3.82
C PHE A 186 1.18 5.47 -3.46
N SER A 187 1.03 4.57 -4.42
CA SER A 187 0.36 3.30 -4.18
C SER A 187 1.07 2.45 -3.14
N TRP A 188 0.30 1.59 -2.48
CA TRP A 188 0.82 0.55 -1.60
C TRP A 188 1.87 -0.33 -2.32
N HIS A 189 2.98 -0.63 -1.62
CA HIS A 189 4.15 -1.33 -2.16
C HIS A 189 4.82 -0.66 -3.36
N THR A 190 4.74 0.66 -3.49
CA THR A 190 5.58 1.38 -4.45
C THR A 190 7.06 1.11 -4.14
N PRO A 191 7.86 0.63 -5.11
CA PRO A 191 9.28 0.36 -4.91
C PRO A 191 10.11 1.63 -5.09
N PHE A 192 11.15 1.75 -4.27
CA PHE A 192 12.14 2.81 -4.31
C PHE A 192 13.55 2.24 -4.16
N VAL A 193 14.54 2.90 -4.74
CA VAL A 193 15.95 2.64 -4.42
C VAL A 193 16.39 3.58 -3.31
N VAL A 194 17.03 3.02 -2.28
CA VAL A 194 17.63 3.82 -1.20
C VAL A 194 18.90 4.48 -1.72
N GLN A 195 18.89 5.81 -1.87
CA GLN A 195 20.03 6.56 -2.39
C GLN A 195 21.02 6.95 -1.30
N SER A 196 20.50 7.40 -0.15
CA SER A 196 21.32 7.77 0.99
C SER A 196 20.52 7.76 2.28
N VAL A 197 21.24 7.57 3.40
CA VAL A 197 20.72 7.72 4.75
C VAL A 197 21.70 8.59 5.53
N GLN A 198 21.22 9.67 6.14
CA GLN A 198 22.00 10.57 6.99
C GLN A 198 21.37 10.57 8.38
N LYS A 199 22.13 10.08 9.37
CA LYS A 199 21.71 10.10 10.76
C LYS A 199 22.17 11.40 11.40
N SER A 200 21.29 12.03 12.17
CA SER A 200 21.58 13.25 12.92
C SER A 200 21.17 13.07 14.38
N GLU A 201 22.02 13.52 15.30
CA GLU A 201 21.74 13.52 16.75
C GLU A 201 21.11 14.85 17.21
N SER A 202 21.33 15.94 16.45
CA SER A 202 20.92 17.31 16.82
C SER A 202 19.82 17.88 15.93
N ASP A 203 19.48 17.19 14.85
CA ASP A 203 18.45 17.57 13.88
C ASP A 203 17.71 16.31 13.40
N TYR A 204 16.81 16.44 12.43
CA TYR A 204 16.17 15.29 11.81
C TYR A 204 17.19 14.39 11.10
N SER A 205 16.97 13.08 11.15
CA SER A 205 17.64 12.16 10.25
C SER A 205 16.98 12.21 8.87
N SER A 206 17.73 12.01 7.79
CA SER A 206 17.19 12.07 6.43
C SER A 206 17.45 10.79 5.65
N VAL A 207 16.48 10.43 4.81
CA VAL A 207 16.55 9.31 3.87
C VAL A 207 16.19 9.84 2.50
N LYS A 208 17.02 9.56 1.50
CA LYS A 208 16.73 9.87 0.12
C LYS A 208 16.33 8.60 -0.62
N LEU A 209 15.15 8.62 -1.22
CA LEU A 209 14.58 7.54 -2.00
C LEU A 209 14.40 7.99 -3.45
N GLN A 210 14.73 7.10 -4.38
CA GLN A 210 14.49 7.32 -5.80
C GLN A 210 13.34 6.43 -6.26
N LEU A 211 12.31 7.04 -6.85
CA LEU A 211 11.28 6.30 -7.57
C LEU A 211 11.90 5.65 -8.82
N ILE A 212 11.51 4.40 -9.07
CA ILE A 212 11.98 3.63 -10.22
C ILE A 212 10.85 3.39 -11.24
N THR A 213 11.26 3.22 -12.48
CA THR A 213 10.43 2.81 -13.59
C THR A 213 10.07 1.32 -13.50
N LYS A 214 9.08 0.92 -14.29
CA LYS A 214 8.70 -0.49 -14.45
C LYS A 214 9.84 -1.33 -15.04
N GLU A 215 10.62 -0.75 -15.96
CA GLU A 215 11.77 -1.41 -16.58
C GLU A 215 12.88 -1.67 -15.55
N GLU A 216 13.28 -0.65 -14.79
CA GLU A 216 14.27 -0.77 -13.71
C GLU A 216 13.83 -1.79 -12.64
N LEU A 217 12.53 -1.84 -12.30
CA LEU A 217 12.01 -2.86 -11.39
C LEU A 217 12.20 -4.27 -11.99
N ASN A 218 11.84 -4.47 -13.26
CA ASN A 218 11.97 -5.76 -13.92
C ASN A 218 13.44 -6.19 -14.02
N GLU A 219 14.35 -5.27 -14.31
CA GLU A 219 15.80 -5.54 -14.33
C GLU A 219 16.29 -5.95 -12.94
N ALA A 220 15.95 -5.19 -11.89
CA ALA A 220 16.33 -5.51 -10.53
C ALA A 220 15.76 -6.86 -10.08
N LEU A 221 14.49 -7.15 -10.41
CA LEU A 221 13.89 -8.45 -10.14
C LEU A 221 14.60 -9.58 -10.89
N ASN A 222 15.02 -9.35 -12.14
CA ASN A 222 15.77 -10.35 -12.91
C ASN A 222 17.19 -10.59 -12.36
N GLU A 223 17.87 -9.54 -11.88
CA GLU A 223 19.17 -9.66 -11.25
C GLU A 223 19.09 -10.41 -9.91
N ILE A 224 18.08 -10.10 -9.09
CA ILE A 224 17.82 -10.81 -7.83
C ILE A 224 17.31 -12.24 -8.11
N ALA A 225 16.54 -12.47 -9.19
CA ALA A 225 16.01 -13.79 -9.54
C ALA A 225 17.08 -14.74 -10.12
N ARG A 226 18.16 -14.23 -10.73
CA ARG A 226 19.20 -15.09 -11.35
C ARG A 226 19.92 -16.02 -10.36
N PRO A 227 20.16 -15.63 -9.09
CA PRO A 227 20.58 -16.57 -8.04
C PRO A 227 19.43 -17.13 -7.20
N PHE A 228 18.22 -16.55 -7.26
CA PHE A 228 17.09 -16.82 -6.36
C PHE A 228 15.74 -16.96 -7.10
N ILE A 229 15.64 -17.93 -8.01
CA ILE A 229 14.34 -18.33 -8.60
C ILE A 229 13.35 -18.84 -7.52
N GLY A 230 13.79 -19.04 -6.27
CA GLY A 230 12.95 -19.54 -5.17
C GLY A 230 12.29 -18.52 -4.23
N THR A 231 12.62 -17.21 -4.24
CA THR A 231 12.20 -16.29 -3.14
C THR A 231 11.53 -14.98 -3.54
N LEU A 232 11.58 -14.54 -4.80
CA LEU A 232 10.89 -13.29 -5.21
C LEU A 232 9.38 -13.46 -5.42
N CYS A 233 8.96 -14.68 -5.74
CA CYS A 233 7.59 -15.14 -5.56
C CYS A 233 7.59 -16.20 -4.47
N ASP A 234 7.97 -15.84 -3.24
CA ASP A 234 7.86 -16.78 -2.13
C ASP A 234 6.38 -17.21 -1.98
N PRO A 235 6.06 -18.48 -2.29
CA PRO A 235 4.70 -19.00 -2.22
C PRO A 235 4.17 -18.95 -0.79
N GLU A 236 5.06 -18.98 0.22
CA GLU A 236 4.69 -18.77 1.62
C GLU A 236 4.01 -17.42 1.83
N ARG A 237 4.49 -16.35 1.17
CA ARG A 237 3.91 -15.01 1.32
C ARG A 237 2.60 -14.83 0.57
N LEU A 238 2.42 -15.48 -0.58
CA LEU A 238 1.15 -15.47 -1.30
C LEU A 238 0.12 -16.35 -0.61
N LEU A 239 0.50 -17.53 -0.14
CA LEU A 239 -0.38 -18.41 0.64
C LEU A 239 -0.63 -17.87 2.05
N GLY A 240 0.23 -16.99 2.57
CA GLY A 240 0.18 -16.51 3.95
C GLY A 240 -1.14 -15.84 4.33
N LEU A 241 -1.72 -15.03 3.43
CA LEU A 241 -3.04 -14.43 3.65
C LEU A 241 -4.13 -15.51 3.70
N GLY A 242 -4.10 -16.48 2.80
CA GLY A 242 -5.04 -17.61 2.82
C GLY A 242 -4.93 -18.43 4.12
N ARG A 243 -3.71 -18.74 4.55
CA ARG A 243 -3.48 -19.51 5.79
C ARG A 243 -3.91 -18.76 7.03
N GLU A 244 -3.72 -17.44 7.08
CA GLU A 244 -4.16 -16.63 8.20
C GLU A 244 -5.70 -16.61 8.29
N LEU A 245 -6.39 -16.50 7.15
CA LEU A 245 -7.85 -16.62 7.10
C LEU A 245 -8.33 -17.98 7.62
N GLU A 246 -7.64 -19.08 7.30
CA GLU A 246 -7.95 -20.41 7.86
C GLU A 246 -7.71 -20.46 9.38
N ARG A 247 -6.59 -19.92 9.86
CA ARG A 247 -6.25 -19.88 11.29
C ARG A 247 -7.28 -19.10 12.11
N ASN A 248 -7.86 -18.06 11.51
CA ASN A 248 -8.91 -17.25 12.12
C ASN A 248 -10.31 -17.88 11.99
N GLY A 249 -10.41 -19.07 11.36
CA GLY A 249 -11.68 -19.80 11.16
C GLY A 249 -12.54 -19.25 10.02
N ASP A 250 -12.02 -18.29 9.24
CA ASP A 250 -12.71 -17.63 8.14
C ASP A 250 -12.60 -18.46 6.83
N ASN A 251 -12.94 -19.76 6.90
CA ASN A 251 -12.76 -20.73 5.83
C ASN A 251 -13.40 -20.29 4.49
N LYS A 252 -14.54 -19.59 4.53
CA LYS A 252 -15.19 -19.03 3.33
C LYS A 252 -14.32 -17.98 2.63
N LYS A 253 -13.67 -17.10 3.40
CA LYS A 253 -12.74 -16.08 2.86
C LYS A 253 -11.48 -16.74 2.35
N ALA A 254 -10.94 -17.75 3.06
CA ALA A 254 -9.80 -18.52 2.61
C ALA A 254 -10.05 -19.23 1.27
N VAL A 255 -11.19 -19.90 1.11
CA VAL A 255 -11.60 -20.52 -0.18
C VAL A 255 -11.69 -19.48 -1.29
N THR A 256 -12.29 -18.32 -1.01
CA THR A 256 -12.40 -17.22 -1.98
C THR A 256 -11.01 -16.74 -2.40
N TYR A 257 -10.13 -16.53 -1.42
CA TYR A 257 -8.75 -16.11 -1.63
C TYR A 257 -7.98 -17.10 -2.50
N TYR A 258 -7.98 -18.38 -2.15
CA TYR A 258 -7.25 -19.42 -2.88
C TYR A 258 -7.77 -19.62 -4.30
N LYS A 259 -9.08 -19.52 -4.54
CA LYS A 259 -9.65 -19.58 -5.89
C LYS A 259 -9.17 -18.43 -6.79
N GLU A 260 -9.07 -17.22 -6.24
CA GLU A 260 -8.60 -16.08 -7.01
C GLU A 260 -7.08 -16.13 -7.18
N LEU A 261 -6.33 -16.53 -6.14
CA LEU A 261 -4.89 -16.77 -6.24
C LEU A 261 -4.57 -17.82 -7.31
N PHE A 262 -5.36 -18.89 -7.38
CA PHE A 262 -5.23 -19.94 -8.40
C PHE A 262 -5.28 -19.38 -9.82
N LYS A 263 -6.23 -18.48 -10.12
CA LYS A 263 -6.35 -17.85 -11.45
C LYS A 263 -5.11 -17.02 -11.82
N ILE A 264 -4.47 -16.40 -10.82
CA ILE A 264 -3.30 -15.54 -10.99
C ILE A 264 -2.01 -16.38 -11.16
N VAL A 265 -1.91 -17.50 -10.43
CA VAL A 265 -0.76 -18.40 -10.49
C VAL A 265 -0.76 -19.23 -11.77
N LEU A 266 -1.93 -19.69 -12.23
CA LEU A 266 -2.09 -20.42 -13.49
C LEU A 266 -1.49 -19.72 -14.72
N SER A 267 -1.42 -18.39 -14.71
CA SER A 267 -0.87 -17.61 -15.82
C SER A 267 0.65 -17.43 -15.77
N ASN A 268 1.32 -17.78 -14.66
CA ASN A 268 2.72 -17.40 -14.41
C ASN A 268 3.64 -18.52 -13.88
N ASP A 269 3.16 -19.56 -13.19
CA ASP A 269 4.01 -20.66 -12.68
C ASP A 269 3.20 -21.94 -12.35
N GLN A 270 3.71 -23.14 -12.70
CA GLN A 270 3.04 -24.41 -12.47
C GLN A 270 3.30 -25.04 -11.09
N TYR A 271 4.38 -24.67 -10.38
CA TYR A 271 4.77 -25.37 -9.14
C TYR A 271 3.87 -25.08 -7.94
N HIS A 272 3.22 -23.91 -7.91
CA HIS A 272 2.41 -23.47 -6.75
C HIS A 272 0.93 -23.87 -6.84
N ILE A 273 0.55 -24.50 -7.96
CA ILE A 273 -0.79 -25.02 -8.22
C ILE A 273 -1.13 -26.13 -7.23
N VAL A 274 -0.17 -27.00 -6.89
CA VAL A 274 -0.36 -28.15 -6.00
C VAL A 274 -0.72 -27.70 -4.59
N ASP A 275 0.05 -26.77 -4.01
CA ASP A 275 -0.21 -26.27 -2.65
C ASP A 275 -1.59 -25.61 -2.55
N ILE A 276 -1.99 -24.82 -3.56
CA ILE A 276 -3.33 -24.19 -3.59
C ILE A 276 -4.44 -25.26 -3.68
N TYR A 277 -4.25 -26.31 -4.48
CA TYR A 277 -5.21 -27.41 -4.58
C TYR A 277 -5.34 -28.19 -3.27
N GLU A 278 -4.22 -28.48 -2.60
CA GLU A 278 -4.24 -29.20 -1.31
C GLU A 278 -5.01 -28.42 -0.24
N ARG A 279 -4.81 -27.09 -0.15
CA ARG A 279 -5.55 -26.24 0.79
C ARG A 279 -7.04 -26.16 0.44
N LEU A 280 -7.38 -26.02 -0.84
CA LEU A 280 -8.78 -26.04 -1.28
C LEU A 280 -9.45 -27.37 -0.97
N ASP A 281 -8.79 -28.51 -1.23
CA ASP A 281 -9.31 -29.84 -0.95
C ASP A 281 -9.54 -30.06 0.55
N GLN A 282 -8.62 -29.57 1.41
CA GLN A 282 -8.79 -29.59 2.85
C GLN A 282 -10.01 -28.78 3.30
N LEU A 283 -10.16 -27.55 2.82
CA LEU A 283 -11.27 -26.66 3.19
C LEU A 283 -12.64 -27.14 2.69
N TYR A 284 -12.67 -27.99 1.66
CA TYR A 284 -13.92 -28.60 1.18
C TYR A 284 -14.33 -29.87 1.94
N LYS A 285 -13.43 -30.44 2.74
CA LYS A 285 -13.70 -31.64 3.56
C LYS A 285 -14.19 -31.31 4.98
N GLU A 286 -13.97 -30.07 5.43
CA GLU A 286 -14.43 -29.52 6.72
C GLU A 286 -15.84 -28.91 6.61
#